data_AF-A0A7K2WXC4-F1
#
_entry.id   AF-A0A7K2WXC4-F1
#
_cell.length_a   1.000
_cell.length_b   1.000
_cell.length_c   1.000
_cell.angle_alpha   90.00
_cell.angle_beta   90.00
_cell.angle_gamma   90.00
#
_symmetry.space_group_name_H-M   'P 1'
#
loop_
_entity.id
_entity.type
_entity.pdbx_description
1 polymer ?
#
loop_
_entity_poly.entity_id
_entity_poly.type
_entity_poly.pdbx_seq_one_letter_code
_entity_poly.pdbx_strand_id
1 'polypeptide(L)'
;MTAANGTKRGLRGLRGPHHAGHTIALDHLGALSLPVGDDGVVIGDDGDGRPQMVGFHRSTPYDVLLIGGLWTAQVLALRAAATGARVAVET
;
A
#
# COMPACT_ATOMS: atom_id res chain seq x y z
N MET A 1 24.46 -7.55 -39.50
CA MET A 1 23.64 -7.75 -38.28
C MET A 1 24.55 -8.19 -37.15
N THR A 2 25.01 -7.25 -36.31
CA THR A 2 25.42 -7.55 -34.93
C THR A 2 25.21 -6.28 -34.12
N ALA A 3 24.14 -6.25 -33.31
CA ALA A 3 23.72 -5.09 -32.54
C ALA A 3 24.50 -4.95 -31.22
N ALA A 4 24.47 -3.74 -30.70
CA ALA A 4 25.36 -3.17 -29.70
C ALA A 4 25.08 -3.56 -28.23
N ASN A 5 26.16 -3.39 -27.46
CA ASN A 5 26.38 -3.31 -26.03
C ASN A 5 25.21 -2.91 -25.10
N GLY A 6 25.14 -3.55 -23.93
CA GLY A 6 24.34 -3.13 -22.78
C GLY A 6 24.97 -3.64 -21.48
N THR A 7 25.90 -2.86 -20.93
CA THR A 7 26.58 -3.12 -19.65
C THR A 7 25.56 -3.23 -18.52
N LYS A 8 25.46 -4.43 -17.93
CA LYS A 8 24.66 -4.66 -16.72
C LYS A 8 25.33 -3.90 -15.56
N ARG A 9 24.90 -2.66 -15.33
CA ARG A 9 25.28 -1.87 -14.14
C ARG A 9 25.01 -2.73 -12.92
N GLY A 10 26.08 -3.14 -12.26
CA GLY A 10 26.00 -3.94 -11.05
C GLY A 10 25.26 -3.17 -9.97
N LEU A 11 24.18 -3.74 -9.46
CA LEU A 11 23.67 -3.41 -8.14
C LEU A 11 24.68 -3.92 -7.11
N ARG A 12 25.81 -3.21 -6.99
CA ARG A 12 26.71 -3.36 -5.85
C ARG A 12 26.01 -2.73 -4.65
N GLY A 13 25.70 -3.54 -3.65
CA GLY A 13 25.85 -3.05 -2.27
C GLY A 13 24.66 -3.11 -1.34
N LEU A 14 23.72 -4.05 -1.49
CA LEU A 14 22.88 -4.48 -0.36
C LEU A 14 23.16 -5.95 -0.05
N ARG A 15 24.35 -6.22 0.51
CA ARG A 15 24.64 -7.45 1.23
C ARG A 15 24.26 -7.22 2.70
N GLY A 16 22.96 -7.28 2.98
CA GLY A 16 22.49 -7.44 4.35
C GLY A 16 22.85 -8.84 4.88
N PRO A 17 22.62 -9.12 6.17
CA PRO A 17 22.81 -10.46 6.73
C PRO A 17 22.00 -11.48 5.91
N HIS A 18 22.69 -12.29 5.11
CA HIS A 18 22.07 -13.44 4.46
C HIS A 18 21.91 -14.53 5.54
N HIS A 19 20.90 -14.40 6.39
CA HIS A 19 20.45 -15.58 7.15
C HIS A 19 20.10 -16.67 6.14
N ALA A 20 20.51 -17.91 6.44
CA ALA A 20 20.07 -19.07 5.69
C ALA A 20 18.54 -18.98 5.53
N GLY A 21 18.05 -19.17 4.31
CA GLY A 21 16.63 -19.02 4.02
C GLY A 21 15.80 -19.83 5.01
N HIS A 22 14.77 -19.22 5.59
CA HIS A 22 13.86 -19.94 6.47
C HIS A 22 13.02 -20.85 5.57
N THR A 23 13.18 -22.16 5.74
CA THR A 23 12.38 -23.17 5.02
C THR A 23 11.14 -23.49 5.81
N ILE A 24 9.98 -23.55 5.15
CA ILE A 24 8.72 -23.98 5.75
C ILE A 24 8.19 -25.20 4.98
N ALA A 25 7.55 -26.14 5.68
CA ALA A 25 6.88 -27.26 5.02
C ALA A 25 5.67 -26.75 4.24
N LEU A 26 5.38 -27.36 3.07
CA LEU A 26 4.30 -26.92 2.18
C LEU A 26 2.95 -26.88 2.90
N ASP A 27 2.68 -27.84 3.78
CA ASP A 27 1.44 -27.93 4.56
C ASP A 27 1.27 -26.77 5.56
N HIS A 28 2.36 -26.08 5.90
CA HIS A 28 2.37 -24.94 6.81
C HIS A 28 2.34 -23.60 6.08
N LEU A 29 2.37 -23.59 4.73
CA LEU A 29 2.31 -22.37 3.94
C LEU A 29 1.01 -21.60 4.16
N GLY A 30 -0.11 -22.29 4.40
CA GLY A 30 -1.40 -21.67 4.70
C GLY A 30 -1.44 -20.91 6.04
N ALA A 31 -0.53 -21.20 6.96
CA ALA A 31 -0.38 -20.44 8.22
C ALA A 31 0.35 -19.11 8.00
N LEU A 32 1.06 -18.95 6.88
CA LEU A 32 1.64 -17.68 6.43
C LEU A 32 0.60 -16.87 5.63
N SER A 33 -0.60 -16.70 6.16
CA SER A 33 -1.51 -15.69 5.62
C SER A 33 -1.04 -14.34 6.13
N LEU A 34 -0.85 -13.38 5.22
CA LEU A 34 -0.96 -11.99 5.64
C LEU A 34 -2.40 -11.80 6.16
N PRO A 35 -2.62 -11.17 7.31
CA PRO A 35 -3.93 -10.65 7.64
C PRO A 35 -4.26 -9.59 6.57
N VAL A 36 -4.99 -10.00 5.53
CA VAL A 36 -5.57 -9.11 4.53
C VAL A 36 -6.99 -8.86 4.98
N GLY A 37 -7.17 -7.82 5.78
CA GLY A 37 -8.44 -7.49 6.40
C GLY A 37 -8.28 -6.23 7.22
N ASP A 38 -9.05 -5.20 6.85
CA ASP A 38 -8.93 -3.79 7.26
C ASP A 38 -7.77 -2.97 6.65
N ASP A 39 -7.38 -3.28 5.40
CA ASP A 39 -6.57 -2.36 4.59
C ASP A 39 -7.43 -1.19 4.08
N GLY A 40 -7.36 -0.06 4.77
CA GLY A 40 -8.16 1.10 4.44
C GLY A 40 -7.65 2.38 5.07
N VAL A 41 -8.40 3.45 4.84
CA VAL A 41 -8.16 4.75 5.44
C VAL A 41 -9.23 5.02 6.47
N VAL A 42 -8.82 5.37 7.68
CA VAL A 42 -9.72 5.86 8.72
C VAL A 42 -10.26 7.22 8.28
N ILE A 43 -11.58 7.32 8.18
CA ILE A 43 -12.28 8.55 7.78
C ILE A 43 -12.62 9.38 9.01
N GLY A 44 -13.04 8.72 10.08
CA GLY A 44 -13.41 9.31 11.37
C GLY A 44 -13.94 8.24 12.29
N ASP A 45 -14.67 8.65 13.31
CA ASP A 45 -15.32 7.76 14.27
C ASP A 45 -16.84 7.83 14.11
N ASP A 46 -17.54 6.75 14.47
CA ASP A 46 -19.00 6.75 14.59
C ASP A 46 -19.48 7.41 15.89
N GLY A 47 -20.81 7.39 16.12
CA GLY A 47 -21.41 7.94 17.33
C GLY A 47 -21.00 7.25 18.64
N ASP A 48 -20.48 6.02 18.56
CA ASP A 48 -19.95 5.27 19.70
C ASP A 48 -18.43 5.45 19.87
N GLY A 49 -17.80 6.28 19.02
CA GLY A 49 -16.36 6.50 19.01
C GLY A 49 -15.55 5.37 18.40
N ARG A 50 -16.17 4.49 17.60
CA ARG A 50 -15.43 3.42 16.89
C ARG A 50 -14.89 3.95 15.56
N PRO A 51 -13.63 3.65 15.22
CA PRO A 51 -13.04 4.10 13.96
C PRO A 51 -13.76 3.48 12.76
N GLN A 52 -14.04 4.33 11.78
CA GLN A 52 -14.69 3.97 10.52
C GLN A 52 -13.68 4.03 9.39
N MET A 53 -13.48 2.89 8.73
CA MET A 53 -12.50 2.70 7.66
C MET A 53 -13.18 2.59 6.30
N VAL A 54 -12.52 3.13 5.27
CA VAL A 54 -12.90 2.91 3.87
C VAL A 54 -11.74 2.24 3.14
N GLY A 55 -12.06 1.12 2.47
CA GLY A 55 -11.11 0.33 1.70
C GLY A 55 -10.75 0.99 0.36
N PHE A 56 -9.77 1.89 0.40
CA PHE A 56 -9.28 2.62 -0.77
C PHE A 56 -8.29 1.82 -1.65
N HIS A 57 -7.75 0.70 -1.17
CA HIS A 57 -6.78 -0.08 -1.93
C HIS A 57 -7.50 -1.10 -2.81
N ARG A 58 -7.67 -0.76 -4.09
CA ARG A 58 -8.26 -1.61 -5.13
C ARG A 58 -7.25 -1.80 -6.26
N SER A 59 -7.39 -2.90 -7.00
CA SER A 59 -6.59 -3.16 -8.21
C SER A 59 -6.91 -2.21 -9.37
N THR A 60 -8.03 -1.49 -9.30
CA THR A 60 -8.46 -0.50 -10.30
C THR A 60 -8.56 0.89 -9.67
N PRO A 61 -8.17 1.96 -10.38
CA PRO A 61 -8.45 3.33 -9.95
C PRO A 61 -9.97 3.57 -9.80
N TYR A 62 -10.33 4.47 -8.89
CA TYR A 62 -11.71 4.93 -8.72
C TYR A 62 -11.71 6.39 -8.26
N ASP A 63 -12.79 7.10 -8.58
CA ASP A 63 -12.99 8.50 -8.21
C ASP A 63 -13.83 8.59 -6.93
N VAL A 64 -13.54 9.60 -6.12
CA VAL A 64 -14.26 9.88 -4.87
C VAL A 64 -14.74 11.31 -4.88
N LEU A 65 -16.05 11.50 -4.65
CA LEU A 65 -16.62 12.82 -4.37
C LEU A 65 -16.62 13.04 -2.86
N LEU A 66 -15.90 14.07 -2.40
CA LEU A 66 -15.97 14.52 -1.02
C LEU A 66 -16.95 15.69 -0.89
N ILE A 67 -17.98 15.50 -0.09
CA ILE A 67 -18.84 16.60 0.36
C ILE A 67 -18.34 17.06 1.73
N GLY A 68 -17.68 18.21 1.76
CA GLY A 68 -17.08 18.74 2.98
C GLY A 68 -16.16 19.93 2.72
N GLY A 69 -15.33 20.25 3.71
CA GLY A 69 -14.33 21.32 3.59
C GLY A 69 -12.99 20.84 3.05
N LEU A 70 -12.18 21.79 2.57
CA LEU A 70 -10.81 21.55 2.10
C LEU A 70 -9.96 20.81 3.14
N TRP A 71 -10.11 21.14 4.43
CA TRP A 71 -9.39 20.49 5.51
C TRP A 71 -9.66 18.98 5.55
N THR A 72 -10.92 18.58 5.45
CA THR A 72 -11.31 17.16 5.42
C THR A 72 -10.69 16.47 4.20
N ALA A 73 -10.66 17.15 3.04
CA ALA A 73 -10.02 16.65 1.83
C ALA A 73 -8.53 16.39 2.05
N GLN A 74 -7.82 17.34 2.66
CA GLN A 74 -6.39 17.24 2.93
C GLN A 74 -6.08 16.10 3.90
N VAL A 75 -6.83 15.99 5.00
CA VAL A 75 -6.64 14.90 5.97
C VAL A 75 -6.87 13.54 5.31
N LEU A 76 -7.91 13.41 4.48
CA LEU A 76 -8.22 12.17 3.77
C LEU A 76 -7.10 11.81 2.78
N ALA A 77 -6.65 12.78 1.98
CA ALA A 77 -5.60 12.59 0.99
C ALA A 77 -4.28 12.15 1.65
N LEU A 78 -3.92 12.78 2.78
CA LEU A 78 -2.71 12.42 3.52
C LEU A 78 -2.81 11.04 4.17
N ARG A 79 -3.96 10.68 4.75
CA ARG A 79 -4.15 9.33 5.33
C ARG A 79 -4.13 8.23 4.26
N ALA A 80 -4.68 8.51 3.07
CA ALA A 80 -4.58 7.61 1.92
C ALA A 80 -3.14 7.48 1.41
N ALA A 81 -2.42 8.59 1.29
CA ALA A 81 -1.01 8.55 0.90
C ALA A 81 -0.15 7.77 1.91
N ALA A 82 -0.44 7.89 3.21
CA ALA A 82 0.28 7.19 4.28
C ALA A 82 0.15 5.66 4.20
N THR A 83 -0.89 5.15 3.55
CA THR A 83 -1.14 3.72 3.34
C THR A 83 -0.71 3.24 1.94
N GLY A 84 -0.11 4.13 1.14
CA GLY A 84 0.46 3.82 -0.17
C GLY A 84 -0.40 4.21 -1.37
N ALA A 85 -1.56 4.85 -1.16
CA ALA A 85 -2.40 5.32 -2.25
C ALA A 85 -1.74 6.50 -3.00
N ARG A 86 -1.98 6.57 -4.31
CA ARG A 86 -1.67 7.74 -5.13
C ARG A 86 -2.93 8.59 -5.24
N VAL A 87 -2.85 9.84 -4.82
CA VAL A 87 -4.02 10.74 -4.74
C VAL A 87 -3.81 11.92 -5.68
N ALA A 88 -4.82 12.21 -6.50
CA ALA A 88 -4.98 13.47 -7.22
C ALA A 88 -6.24 14.16 -6.69
N VAL A 89 -6.17 15.48 -6.52
CA VAL A 89 -7.29 16.28 -6.00
C VAL A 89 -7.64 17.35 -7.04
N GLU A 90 -8.91 17.41 -7.39
CA GLU A 90 -9.52 18.41 -8.26
C GLU A 90 -10.65 19.09 -7.48
N THR A 91 -10.74 20.42 -7.55
CA THR A 91 -11.66 21.26 -6.75
C THR A 91 -12.44 22.22 -7.62
#